data_AF-A0A2U1ABA6-F1
#
_entry.id   AF-A0A2U1ABA6-F1
#
_cell.length_a   1.000
_cell.length_b   1.000
_cell.length_c   1.000
_cell.angle_alpha   90.00
_cell.angle_beta   90.00
_cell.angle_gamma   90.00
#
_symmetry.space_group_name_H-M   'P 1'
#
loop_
_entity.id
_entity.type
_entity.pdbx_description
1 polymer ?
#
loop_
_entity_poly.entity_id
_entity_poly.type
_entity_poly.pdbx_seq_one_letter_code
_entity_poly.pdbx_strand_id
1 'polypeptide(L)'
;MNLTRRARCWAIGLTMAAGSLMGYGAEQLNFRSSPMTAGKASLSENGYIVSRELGGANFSPELRYPVQLIYRSDSADAGLFGTSWRSPQLESSAIPEKDGVLWTTPWGEKIRFFAKTKDKDAL
;
A
#
# COMPACT_ATOMS: atom_id res chain seq x y z
N MET A 1 26.89 -40.09 28.36
CA MET A 1 25.89 -39.37 27.54
C MET A 1 26.18 -37.87 27.59
N ASN A 2 26.47 -37.28 26.44
CA ASN A 2 27.16 -35.99 26.25
C ASN A 2 26.36 -34.76 26.75
N LEU A 3 26.74 -34.23 27.92
CA LEU A 3 26.23 -32.97 28.48
C LEU A 3 26.54 -31.77 27.57
N THR A 4 27.66 -31.82 26.86
CA THR A 4 28.16 -30.78 25.95
C THR A 4 27.36 -30.64 24.65
N ARG A 5 26.68 -31.69 24.18
CA ARG A 5 25.78 -31.60 23.01
C ARG A 5 24.44 -30.96 23.34
N ARG A 6 23.91 -31.20 24.53
CA ARG A 6 22.63 -30.60 24.96
C ARG A 6 22.76 -29.09 25.11
N ALA A 7 23.83 -28.59 25.74
CA ALA A 7 24.04 -27.15 25.92
C ALA A 7 24.13 -26.36 24.60
N ARG A 8 24.76 -26.93 23.56
CA ARG A 8 24.83 -26.31 22.23
C ARG A 8 23.47 -26.20 21.52
N CYS A 9 22.58 -27.17 21.69
CA CYS A 9 21.23 -27.12 21.13
C CYS A 9 20.35 -26.05 21.79
N TRP A 10 20.50 -25.85 23.11
CA TRP A 10 19.79 -24.76 23.81
C TRP A 10 20.29 -23.38 23.39
N ALA A 11 21.61 -23.21 23.22
CA ALA A 11 22.18 -21.91 22.85
C ALA A 11 21.73 -21.46 21.44
N ILE A 12 21.66 -22.39 20.47
CA ILE A 12 21.22 -22.12 19.09
C ILE A 12 19.71 -21.87 19.03
N GLY A 13 18.92 -22.62 19.81
CA GLY A 13 17.46 -22.38 19.90
C GLY A 13 17.13 -21.00 20.46
N LEU A 14 17.91 -20.51 21.43
CA LEU A 14 17.70 -19.20 22.05
C LEU A 14 18.09 -18.04 21.12
N THR A 15 19.06 -18.24 20.21
CA THR A 15 19.43 -17.21 19.21
C THR A 15 18.38 -17.09 18.10
N MET A 16 17.75 -18.20 17.69
CA MET A 16 16.66 -18.15 16.69
C MET A 16 15.36 -17.54 17.23
N ALA A 17 15.07 -17.69 18.53
CA ALA A 17 13.89 -17.08 19.15
C ALA A 17 14.02 -15.54 19.35
N ALA A 18 15.25 -15.01 19.39
CA ALA A 18 15.48 -13.57 19.53
C ALA A 18 15.41 -12.82 18.18
N GLY A 19 15.63 -13.50 17.05
CA GLY A 19 15.57 -12.89 15.71
C GLY A 19 14.15 -12.63 15.19
N SER A 20 13.14 -13.29 15.73
CA SER A 20 11.73 -13.14 15.31
C SER A 20 11.01 -11.95 15.94
N LEU A 21 11.64 -11.23 16.89
CA LEU A 21 11.06 -10.03 17.52
C LEU A 21 11.51 -8.71 16.86
N MET A 22 12.38 -8.77 15.85
CA MET A 22 12.78 -7.58 15.07
C MET A 22 11.90 -7.39 13.84
N GLY A 23 10.57 -7.39 14.05
CA GLY A 23 9.59 -6.90 13.10
C GLY A 23 9.22 -5.44 13.40
N TYR A 24 10.20 -4.55 13.53
CA TYR A 24 9.95 -3.12 13.75
C TYR A 24 9.82 -2.42 12.40
N GLY A 25 8.61 -1.97 12.07
CA GLY A 25 8.40 -1.00 10.98
C GLY A 25 7.09 -1.10 10.20
N ALA A 26 6.31 -2.18 10.35
CA ALA A 26 4.99 -2.25 9.74
C ALA A 26 4.01 -1.40 10.56
N GLU A 27 3.71 -0.20 10.07
CA GLU A 27 2.64 0.62 10.62
C GLU A 27 1.32 -0.16 10.53
N GLN A 28 0.66 -0.40 11.66
CA GLN A 28 -0.56 -1.19 11.71
C GLN A 28 -1.74 -0.31 11.26
N LEU A 29 -2.25 -0.57 10.05
CA LEU A 29 -3.46 0.09 9.56
C LEU A 29 -4.63 -0.20 10.51
N ASN A 30 -5.32 0.85 10.93
CA ASN A 30 -6.43 0.72 11.87
C ASN A 30 -7.76 0.66 11.12
N PHE A 31 -8.30 -0.55 10.97
CA PHE A 31 -9.58 -0.80 10.30
C PHE A 31 -10.80 -0.67 11.23
N ARG A 32 -10.63 -0.31 12.51
CA ARG A 32 -11.77 -0.17 13.44
C ARG A 32 -12.72 0.93 12.97
N SER A 33 -14.02 0.74 13.08
CA SER A 33 -15.03 1.71 12.65
C SER A 33 -15.07 2.93 13.58
N SER A 34 -14.40 4.02 13.19
CA SER A 34 -14.66 5.34 13.76
C SER A 34 -15.85 5.96 13.04
N PRO A 35 -16.71 6.74 13.72
CA PRO A 35 -17.80 7.47 13.07
C PRO A 35 -17.23 8.34 11.94
N MET A 36 -17.73 8.13 10.73
CA MET A 36 -17.27 8.89 9.58
C MET A 36 -17.89 10.29 9.63
N THR A 37 -17.06 11.33 9.55
CA THR A 37 -17.52 12.71 9.38
C THR A 37 -18.36 12.80 8.11
N ALA A 38 -19.45 13.59 8.15
CA ALA A 38 -20.36 13.75 7.02
C ALA A 38 -19.59 13.95 5.70
N GLY A 39 -19.91 13.15 4.69
CA GLY A 39 -19.24 13.18 3.38
C GLY A 39 -19.30 14.55 2.73
N LYS A 40 -18.32 14.83 1.86
CA LYS A 40 -18.33 16.03 1.02
C LYS A 40 -19.15 15.74 -0.23
N ALA A 41 -19.97 16.69 -0.67
CA ALA A 41 -20.59 16.59 -1.99
C ALA A 41 -19.50 16.56 -3.07
N SER A 42 -19.64 15.67 -4.04
CA SER A 42 -18.80 15.67 -5.23
C SER A 42 -19.18 16.86 -6.11
N LEU A 43 -18.17 17.57 -6.63
CA LEU A 43 -18.39 18.70 -7.54
C LEU A 43 -18.45 18.26 -9.00
N SER A 44 -17.84 17.13 -9.33
CA SER A 44 -17.77 16.58 -10.69
C SER A 44 -18.84 15.56 -10.97
N GLU A 45 -19.40 14.93 -9.94
CA GLU A 45 -20.26 13.77 -10.06
C GLU A 45 -21.51 13.90 -9.20
N ASN A 46 -22.59 13.21 -9.56
CA ASN A 46 -23.83 13.22 -8.79
C ASN A 46 -23.75 12.25 -7.60
N GLY A 47 -23.01 12.65 -6.57
CA GLY A 47 -22.84 11.84 -5.36
C GLY A 47 -22.07 12.56 -4.26
N TYR A 48 -21.85 11.85 -3.16
CA TYR A 48 -20.98 12.31 -2.07
C TYR A 48 -19.78 11.39 -1.92
N ILE A 49 -18.68 11.98 -1.47
CA ILE A 49 -17.40 11.32 -1.22
C ILE A 49 -17.15 11.32 0.27
N VAL A 50 -16.81 10.16 0.81
CA VAL A 50 -16.29 10.07 2.18
C VAL A 50 -14.87 9.51 2.10
N SER A 51 -13.90 10.25 2.62
CA SER A 51 -12.51 9.77 2.72
C SER A 51 -12.14 9.57 4.18
N ARG A 52 -11.44 8.48 4.44
CA ARG A 52 -10.86 8.15 5.73
C ARG A 52 -9.42 7.71 5.55
N GLU A 53 -8.51 8.27 6.36
CA GLU A 53 -7.15 7.75 6.46
C GLU A 53 -7.12 6.51 7.37
N LEU A 54 -6.54 5.42 6.88
CA LEU A 54 -6.35 4.17 7.61
C LEU A 54 -4.99 4.13 8.33
N GLY A 55 -4.02 4.93 7.86
CA GLY A 55 -2.66 5.05 8.38
C GLY A 55 -1.69 5.51 7.29
N GLY A 56 -0.38 5.47 7.55
CA GLY A 56 0.66 5.73 6.56
C GLY A 56 1.30 4.46 6.00
N ALA A 57 1.76 4.53 4.76
CA ALA A 57 2.65 3.55 4.17
C ALA A 57 3.99 4.22 3.82
N ASN A 58 5.09 3.60 4.24
CA ASN A 58 6.44 4.05 3.91
C ASN A 58 6.84 3.48 2.54
N PHE A 59 7.06 4.36 1.58
CA PHE A 59 7.51 4.01 0.23
C PHE A 59 9.03 4.17 0.11
N SER A 60 9.60 5.14 0.83
CA SER A 60 11.04 5.31 1.01
C SER A 60 11.31 5.98 2.38
N PRO A 61 12.56 6.07 2.86
CA PRO A 61 12.87 6.74 4.12
C PRO A 61 12.34 8.18 4.22
N GLU A 62 12.29 8.89 3.10
CA GLU A 62 11.82 10.28 3.01
C GLU A 62 10.37 10.39 2.52
N LEU A 63 9.74 9.27 2.13
CA LEU A 63 8.45 9.27 1.45
C LEU A 63 7.46 8.35 2.15
N ARG A 64 6.50 8.98 2.83
CA ARG A 64 5.35 8.33 3.46
C ARG A 64 4.07 8.90 2.85
N TYR A 65 3.21 8.03 2.34
CA TYR A 65 1.89 8.42 1.85
C TYR A 65 0.78 7.87 2.74
N PRO A 66 -0.32 8.63 2.94
CA PRO A 66 -1.47 8.14 3.67
C PRO A 66 -2.17 7.06 2.85
N VAL A 67 -2.42 5.91 3.47
CA VAL A 67 -3.33 4.88 2.97
C VAL A 67 -4.75 5.32 3.30
N GLN A 68 -5.55 5.56 2.27
CA GLN A 68 -6.92 6.05 2.43
C GLN A 68 -7.93 5.00 2.02
N LEU A 69 -9.10 5.05 2.65
CA LEU A 69 -10.30 4.36 2.28
C LEU A 69 -11.34 5.40 1.84
N ILE A 70 -11.74 5.33 0.58
CA ILE A 70 -12.61 6.30 -0.07
C ILE A 70 -13.90 5.61 -0.47
N TYR A 71 -15.03 6.16 -0.01
CA TYR A 71 -16.36 5.80 -0.45
C TYR A 71 -16.86 6.83 -1.47
N ARG A 72 -17.49 6.32 -2.53
CA ARG A 72 -18.11 7.10 -3.60
C ARG A 72 -19.52 6.62 -3.86
N SER A 73 -20.54 7.40 -3.48
CA SER A 73 -21.95 6.98 -3.61
C SER A 73 -22.42 6.82 -5.05
N ASP A 74 -21.70 7.41 -6.00
CA ASP A 74 -21.95 7.45 -7.44
C ASP A 74 -21.27 6.30 -8.19
N SER A 75 -20.38 5.55 -7.55
CA SER A 75 -19.64 4.45 -8.17
C SER A 75 -20.33 3.11 -7.93
N ALA A 76 -20.63 2.38 -9.01
CA ALA A 76 -21.09 1.00 -8.97
C ALA A 76 -19.93 -0.02 -8.98
N ASP A 77 -18.69 0.44 -9.07
CA ASP A 77 -17.54 -0.42 -9.26
C ASP A 77 -17.11 -1.05 -7.92
N ALA A 78 -16.69 -2.31 -7.97
CA ALA A 78 -16.18 -3.03 -6.81
C ALA A 78 -14.65 -3.02 -6.74
N GLY A 79 -14.11 -2.64 -5.57
CA GLY A 79 -12.68 -2.69 -5.27
C GLY A 79 -12.32 -3.71 -4.23
N LEU A 80 -11.11 -3.56 -3.67
CA LEU A 80 -10.59 -4.47 -2.64
C LEU A 80 -11.49 -4.48 -1.40
N PHE A 81 -12.21 -3.39 -1.16
CA PHE A 81 -13.07 -3.17 0.01
C PHE A 81 -14.57 -3.28 -0.30
N GLY A 82 -14.94 -3.75 -1.51
CA GLY A 82 -16.32 -3.92 -1.93
C GLY A 82 -16.83 -2.81 -2.86
N THR A 83 -18.13 -2.83 -3.15
CA THR A 83 -18.79 -1.87 -4.04
C THR A 83 -18.66 -0.45 -3.49
N SER A 84 -18.35 0.52 -4.37
CA SER A 84 -18.23 1.94 -4.05
C SER A 84 -17.06 2.32 -3.13
N TRP A 85 -16.33 1.33 -2.59
CA TRP A 85 -15.18 1.51 -1.72
C TRP A 85 -13.88 1.26 -2.46
N ARG A 86 -12.92 2.15 -2.26
CA ARG A 86 -11.59 2.07 -2.88
C ARG A 86 -10.50 2.43 -1.90
N SER A 87 -9.36 1.77 -2.04
CA SER A 87 -8.10 2.28 -1.50
C SER A 87 -7.10 2.51 -2.64
N PRO A 88 -6.93 3.76 -3.11
CA PRO A 88 -6.04 4.05 -4.21
C PRO A 88 -4.61 3.52 -4.03
N GLN A 89 -4.09 3.61 -2.81
CA GLN A 89 -2.73 3.22 -2.50
C GLN A 89 -2.54 1.69 -2.52
N LEU A 90 -3.59 0.92 -2.28
CA LEU A 90 -3.54 -0.55 -2.26
C LEU A 90 -3.97 -1.18 -3.58
N GLU A 91 -4.82 -0.48 -4.35
CA GLU A 91 -5.35 -0.95 -5.63
C GLU A 91 -4.51 -0.48 -6.82
N SER A 92 -3.69 0.56 -6.65
CA SER A 92 -2.73 1.02 -7.65
C SER A 92 -1.45 0.17 -7.61
N SER A 93 -0.92 -0.19 -8.79
CA SER A 93 0.38 -0.84 -8.92
C SER A 93 1.18 -0.31 -10.10
N ALA A 94 2.49 -0.16 -9.96
CA ALA A 94 3.37 0.26 -11.04
C ALA A 94 4.46 -0.80 -11.23
N ILE A 95 4.44 -1.48 -12.39
CA ILE A 95 5.36 -2.57 -12.70
C ILE A 95 6.33 -2.08 -13.77
N PRO A 96 7.66 -2.14 -13.53
CA PRO A 96 8.64 -1.79 -14.55
C PRO A 96 8.58 -2.78 -15.71
N GLU A 97 8.59 -2.26 -16.94
CA GLU A 97 8.66 -3.02 -18.19
C GLU A 97 9.89 -2.58 -19.00
N LYS A 98 10.19 -3.30 -20.11
CA LYS A 98 11.41 -3.09 -20.90
C LYS A 98 11.66 -1.64 -21.31
N ASP A 99 10.60 -0.91 -21.70
CA ASP A 99 10.69 0.45 -22.26
C ASP A 99 10.07 1.53 -21.34
N GLY A 100 9.79 1.18 -20.08
CA GLY A 100 9.22 2.12 -19.11
C GLY A 100 8.46 1.44 -17.98
N VAL A 101 7.26 1.92 -17.66
CA VAL A 101 6.47 1.44 -16.52
C VAL A 101 5.01 1.26 -16.92
N LEU A 102 4.43 0.10 -16.61
CA LEU A 102 3.00 -0.14 -16.70
C LEU A 102 2.35 0.19 -15.35
N TRP A 103 1.57 1.27 -15.32
CA TRP A 103 0.78 1.64 -14.17
C TRP A 103 -0.64 1.08 -14.29
N THR A 104 -1.06 0.30 -13.29
CA THR A 104 -2.46 -0.05 -13.08
C THR A 104 -3.04 0.93 -12.08
N THR A 105 -4.01 1.72 -12.52
CA THR A 105 -4.72 2.72 -11.72
C THR A 105 -5.60 2.05 -10.66
N PRO A 106 -6.02 2.80 -9.62
CA PRO A 106 -6.98 2.32 -8.61
C PRO A 106 -8.32 1.82 -9.16
N TRP A 107 -8.74 2.28 -10.33
CA TRP A 107 -9.99 1.89 -10.99
C TRP A 107 -9.78 0.85 -12.10
N GLY A 108 -8.57 0.26 -12.18
CA GLY A 108 -8.27 -0.90 -13.02
C GLY A 108 -7.78 -0.56 -14.44
N GLU A 109 -7.76 0.70 -14.84
CA GLU A 109 -7.15 1.10 -16.11
C GLU A 109 -5.63 0.90 -16.10
N LYS A 110 -5.06 0.52 -17.25
CA LYS A 110 -3.63 0.32 -17.44
C LYS A 110 -3.06 1.42 -18.32
N ILE A 111 -2.09 2.18 -17.80
CA ILE A 111 -1.44 3.30 -18.47
C ILE A 111 0.05 3.00 -18.57
N ARG A 112 0.62 3.04 -19.79
CA ARG A 112 2.04 2.80 -20.02
C ARG A 112 2.79 4.13 -20.12
N PHE A 113 3.79 4.31 -19.26
CA PHE A 113 4.74 5.41 -19.32
C PHE A 113 6.02 4.94 -20.01
N PHE A 114 6.55 5.75 -20.93
CA PHE A 114 7.83 5.49 -21.59
C PHE A 114 8.93 6.31 -20.92
N ALA A 115 10.13 5.74 -20.82
CA ALA A 115 11.28 6.53 -20.40
C ALA A 115 11.53 7.65 -21.42
N LYS A 116 11.81 8.88 -20.96
CA LYS A 116 12.30 9.92 -21.87
C LYS A 116 13.60 9.43 -22.49
N THR A 117 13.61 9.26 -23.81
CA THR A 117 14.85 9.22 -24.57
C THR A 117 15.58 10.53 -24.29
N LYS A 118 16.83 10.45 -23.82
CA LYS A 118 17.72 11.62 -23.87
C LYS A 118 17.96 11.87 -25.36
N ASP A 119 17.24 12.82 -25.95
CA ASP A 119 17.67 13.39 -27.23
C ASP A 119 19.09 13.91 -27.03
N LYS A 120 20.05 13.20 -27.62
CA LYS A 120 21.42 13.66 -27.75
C LYS A 120 21.59 14.65 -28.92
N ASP A 121 20.51 14.94 -29.65
CA ASP A 121 20.57 15.69 -30.91
C ASP A 121 19.67 16.93 -30.90
N ALA A 122 19.72 17.70 -29.82
CA ALA A 122 19.41 19.13 -29.85
C ALA A 122 20.73 19.90 -29.72
N LEU A 123 21.52 19.85 -30.79
CA LEU A 123 22.74 20.65 -31.02
C LEU A 123 22.41 21.78 -31.99
#